data_AF-A0A6P2AU00-F1
#
_entry.id   AF-A0A6P2AU00-F1
#
_cell.length_a   1.000
_cell.length_b   1.000
_cell.length_c   1.000
_cell.angle_alpha   90.00
_cell.angle_beta   90.00
_cell.angle_gamma   90.00
#
_symmetry.space_group_name_H-M   'P 1'
#
loop_
_entity.id
_entity.type
_entity.pdbx_description
1 polymer ?
#
loop_
_entity_poly.entity_id
_entity_poly.type
_entity_poly.pdbx_seq_one_letter_code
_entity_poly.pdbx_strand_id
1 'polypeptide(L)'
;MMSADRTMVDELHRCGGGIVREEMSEGEMHMLRQDENAVASEVAGNDVNGPEEETTSIIDLVTDPEVALELATSYMIPGIKALLIILAAWVIAAWVRRITRTGMDRARIEPTINRFVSNVVRWAILALGLILVLGVFGVETATFAVVIGAMGLAIGLALQGTLGNAAAGLMLLIFRPFKVGDAVNAAGVSGKIVEIELFSTIIDTFDNRRLFVPNGSIFGATIENVNHHPTRRVDVHVGVSYEADIAQTRQVLKEAAHSIEEKLEDPAPAIVLNELADSSVNWTVRVWVNTSDFWPVRDKLTERVKNALDEAGISIPYPQMDVHLKGKVTG
;
A
#
# COMPACT_ATOMS: atom_id res chain seq x y z
N MET A 1 20.76 -9.31 38.50
CA MET A 1 20.76 -9.46 39.97
C MET A 1 19.58 -8.66 40.50
N MET A 2 18.56 -9.37 41.03
CA MET A 2 17.54 -8.99 42.04
C MET A 2 17.11 -7.53 42.13
N SER A 3 15.86 -7.14 41.80
CA SER A 3 14.54 -7.43 42.42
C SER A 3 14.03 -6.20 43.18
N ALA A 4 12.78 -5.82 42.88
CA ALA A 4 11.75 -5.35 43.82
C ALA A 4 12.08 -4.11 44.70
N ASP A 5 11.15 -3.41 45.30
CA ASP A 5 9.70 -3.50 45.37
C ASP A 5 9.18 -2.12 45.78
N ARG A 6 7.89 -1.94 45.52
CA ARG A 6 7.01 -0.97 46.15
C ARG A 6 7.18 -0.94 47.66
N THR A 7 7.24 0.28 48.20
CA THR A 7 6.68 0.73 49.48
C THR A 7 7.18 2.16 49.63
N MET A 8 6.37 3.18 49.37
CA MET A 8 5.68 4.00 50.37
C MET A 8 5.28 5.26 49.57
N VAL A 9 4.04 5.66 49.26
CA VAL A 9 2.79 5.68 50.03
C VAL A 9 2.90 6.45 51.37
N ASP A 10 4.07 7.00 51.72
CA ASP A 10 4.28 7.80 52.95
C ASP A 10 4.76 9.24 52.72
N GLU A 11 4.75 9.75 51.48
CA GLU A 11 5.29 11.09 51.19
C GLU A 11 4.25 12.21 51.05
N LEU A 12 2.97 11.95 51.35
CA LEU A 12 1.93 12.99 51.31
C LEU A 12 1.18 13.22 52.64
N HIS A 13 1.60 12.57 53.73
CA HIS A 13 0.95 12.69 55.04
C HIS A 13 1.78 13.35 56.16
N ARG A 14 2.91 14.01 55.87
CA ARG A 14 3.64 14.81 56.88
C ARG A 14 4.21 16.11 56.32
N CYS A 15 3.42 17.17 56.42
CA CYS A 15 3.78 18.54 56.84
C CYS A 15 2.47 19.33 56.72
N GLY A 16 1.70 19.53 57.80
CA GLY A 16 1.97 20.56 58.80
C GLY A 16 1.87 21.93 58.12
N GLY A 17 0.74 22.65 58.13
CA GLY A 17 0.06 23.13 59.32
C GLY A 17 0.65 24.48 59.72
N GLY A 18 0.12 25.56 59.13
CA GLY A 18 0.61 26.93 59.32
C GLY A 18 -0.43 27.98 58.89
N ILE A 19 -1.51 28.06 59.66
CA ILE A 19 -2.20 29.28 60.14
C ILE A 19 -1.97 30.57 59.32
N VAL A 20 -3.02 31.04 58.64
CA VAL A 20 -3.46 32.44 58.75
C VAL A 20 -4.92 32.41 59.19
N ARG A 21 -5.12 32.99 60.36
CA ARG A 21 -6.40 33.30 61.00
C ARG A 21 -6.84 34.63 60.41
N GLU A 22 -8.02 34.69 59.81
CA GLU A 22 -8.73 35.96 59.62
C GLU A 22 -10.09 35.81 60.30
N GLU A 23 -10.35 36.73 61.21
CA GLU A 23 -11.48 36.75 62.13
C GLU A 23 -12.77 37.06 61.36
N MET A 24 -13.76 36.17 61.42
CA MET A 24 -15.15 36.57 61.14
C MET A 24 -15.72 37.25 62.38
N SER A 25 -16.07 38.52 62.21
CA SER A 25 -16.68 39.40 63.20
C SER A 25 -18.13 39.01 63.49
N GLU A 26 -18.58 39.17 64.73
CA GLU A 26 -19.97 38.96 65.20
C GLU A 26 -21.04 39.76 64.43
N GLY A 27 -20.65 40.65 63.50
CA GLY A 27 -21.55 41.34 62.57
C GLY A 27 -22.08 40.49 61.41
N GLU A 28 -21.39 39.44 60.97
CA GLU A 28 -21.81 38.63 59.81
C GLU A 28 -22.83 37.53 60.16
N MET A 29 -22.93 37.16 61.44
CA MET A 29 -23.95 36.19 61.90
C MET A 29 -25.34 36.80 62.10
N HIS A 30 -25.44 38.14 62.14
CA HIS A 30 -26.72 38.85 62.23
C HIS A 30 -27.39 39.07 60.87
N MET A 31 -26.62 39.05 59.78
CA MET A 31 -27.13 39.23 58.41
C MET A 31 -27.84 37.97 57.88
N LEU A 32 -27.33 36.79 58.25
CA LEU A 32 -27.92 35.51 57.83
C LEU A 32 -29.22 35.13 58.57
N ARG A 33 -29.56 35.81 59.67
CA ARG A 33 -30.84 35.62 60.40
C ARG A 33 -31.95 36.59 59.97
N GLN A 34 -31.62 37.67 59.26
CA GLN A 34 -32.62 38.60 58.74
C GLN A 34 -33.27 38.10 57.45
N ASP A 35 -32.52 37.38 56.60
CA ASP A 35 -33.07 36.81 55.37
C ASP A 35 -34.00 35.62 55.63
N GLU A 36 -33.75 34.79 56.65
CA GLU A 36 -34.62 33.64 56.96
C GLU A 36 -36.00 34.07 57.50
N ASN A 37 -36.06 35.18 58.24
CA ASN A 37 -37.33 35.75 58.74
C ASN A 37 -38.06 36.60 57.70
N ALA A 38 -37.37 37.19 56.72
CA ALA A 38 -38.00 37.89 55.60
C ALA A 38 -38.68 36.89 54.64
N VAL A 39 -38.06 35.71 54.43
CA VAL A 39 -38.64 34.64 53.61
C VAL A 39 -39.82 33.94 54.31
N ALA A 40 -39.87 33.92 55.64
CA ALA A 40 -40.98 33.30 56.38
C ALA A 40 -42.25 34.17 56.47
N SER A 41 -42.16 35.50 56.36
CA SER A 41 -43.34 36.38 56.42
C SER A 41 -44.06 36.59 55.09
N GLU A 42 -43.39 36.34 53.96
CA GLU A 42 -44.00 36.50 52.62
C GLU A 42 -44.78 35.26 52.18
N VAL A 43 -44.54 34.11 52.81
CA VAL A 43 -45.24 32.83 52.53
C VAL A 43 -46.50 32.63 53.37
N ALA A 44 -46.71 33.43 54.43
CA ALA A 44 -47.80 33.23 55.40
C ALA A 44 -48.96 34.25 55.27
N GLY A 45 -48.97 35.10 54.23
CA GLY A 45 -49.94 36.18 54.11
C GLY A 45 -50.37 36.46 52.68
N ASN A 46 -51.05 35.52 52.02
CA ASN A 46 -52.17 35.94 51.18
C ASN A 46 -53.21 34.83 50.98
N ASP A 47 -54.46 35.26 51.11
CA ASP A 47 -55.66 34.48 51.35
C ASP A 47 -56.06 33.51 50.24
N VAL A 48 -56.59 32.38 50.68
CA VAL A 48 -57.44 31.46 49.92
C VAL A 48 -58.78 32.16 49.65
N ASN A 49 -59.03 32.57 48.41
CA ASN A 49 -60.38 32.74 47.85
C ASN A 49 -60.30 32.56 46.33
N GLY A 50 -60.88 31.48 45.81
CA GLY A 50 -61.12 31.34 44.37
C GLY A 50 -62.04 32.45 43.85
N PRO A 51 -61.88 32.83 42.57
CA PRO A 51 -62.76 32.22 41.60
C PRO A 51 -61.99 31.54 40.46
N GLU A 52 -62.68 30.60 39.85
CA GLU A 52 -62.32 29.81 38.69
C GLU A 52 -61.81 30.67 37.52
N GLU A 53 -60.50 30.96 37.38
CA GLU A 53 -60.02 31.66 36.16
C GLU A 53 -58.52 31.56 35.80
N GLU A 54 -57.71 30.72 36.45
CA GLU A 54 -56.25 30.61 36.16
C GLU A 54 -55.77 29.27 35.57
N THR A 55 -56.67 28.35 35.22
CA THR A 55 -56.31 27.19 34.36
C THR A 55 -56.30 27.54 32.86
N THR A 56 -56.51 28.82 32.54
CA THR A 56 -56.60 29.36 31.19
C THR A 56 -55.24 29.84 30.64
N SER A 57 -54.12 29.20 31.00
CA SER A 57 -52.77 29.64 30.57
C SER A 57 -51.89 28.60 29.87
N ILE A 58 -52.36 27.36 29.69
CA ILE A 58 -51.61 26.34 28.92
C ILE A 58 -52.38 25.88 27.68
N ILE A 59 -53.72 25.96 27.70
CA ILE A 59 -54.58 25.56 26.58
C ILE A 59 -54.87 26.75 25.65
N ASP A 60 -55.02 27.98 26.18
CA ASP A 60 -55.17 29.19 25.34
C ASP A 60 -53.87 29.59 24.63
N LEU A 61 -52.70 29.30 25.22
CA LEU A 61 -51.39 29.50 24.56
C LEU A 61 -51.18 28.57 23.34
N VAL A 62 -51.93 27.46 23.28
CA VAL A 62 -51.95 26.52 22.14
C VAL A 62 -53.08 26.87 21.14
N THR A 63 -54.02 27.75 21.53
CA THR A 63 -55.22 28.10 20.76
C THR A 63 -55.16 29.52 20.18
N ASP A 64 -54.05 30.25 20.37
CA ASP A 64 -53.78 31.46 19.59
C ASP A 64 -53.36 31.07 18.15
N PRO A 65 -54.11 31.49 17.11
CA PRO A 65 -53.80 31.13 15.72
C PRO A 65 -52.42 31.66 15.28
N GLU A 66 -51.88 32.69 15.96
CA GLU A 66 -50.55 33.24 15.71
C GLU A 66 -49.43 32.36 16.30
N VAL A 67 -49.56 31.89 17.55
CA VAL A 67 -48.59 30.98 18.20
C VAL A 67 -48.61 29.60 17.56
N ALA A 68 -49.80 29.10 17.21
CA ALA A 68 -49.94 27.85 16.47
C ALA A 68 -49.28 27.92 15.09
N LEU A 69 -49.33 29.08 14.40
CA LEU A 69 -48.67 29.30 13.11
C LEU A 69 -47.14 29.40 13.25
N GLU A 70 -46.64 29.99 14.33
CA GLU A 70 -45.19 30.03 14.64
C GLU A 70 -44.62 28.66 14.99
N LEU A 71 -45.29 27.86 15.82
CA LEU A 71 -44.88 26.48 16.08
C LEU A 71 -44.98 25.60 14.83
N ALA A 72 -46.05 25.76 14.05
CA ALA A 72 -46.25 25.03 12.81
C ALA A 72 -45.15 25.34 11.78
N THR A 73 -44.76 26.61 11.61
CA THR A 73 -43.68 26.98 10.69
C THR A 73 -42.30 26.55 11.20
N SER A 74 -42.05 26.65 12.51
CA SER A 74 -40.79 26.25 13.14
C SER A 74 -40.51 24.74 13.06
N TYR A 75 -41.53 23.89 13.24
CA TYR A 75 -41.34 22.42 13.28
C TYR A 75 -41.85 21.66 12.05
N MET A 76 -42.92 22.11 11.40
CA MET A 76 -43.43 21.38 10.21
C MET A 76 -42.56 21.59 8.97
N ILE A 77 -41.98 22.78 8.78
CA ILE A 77 -41.13 23.05 7.61
C ILE A 77 -39.85 22.21 7.65
N PRO A 78 -39.08 22.14 8.77
CA PRO A 78 -37.94 21.23 8.89
C PRO A 78 -38.35 19.75 8.82
N GLY A 79 -39.49 19.37 9.39
CA GLY A 79 -40.01 18.00 9.32
C GLY A 79 -40.31 17.54 7.89
N ILE A 80 -40.97 18.39 7.09
CA ILE A 80 -41.24 18.11 5.67
C ILE A 80 -39.94 18.06 4.87
N LYS A 81 -39.00 19.00 5.11
CA LYS A 81 -37.67 18.99 4.47
C LYS A 81 -36.90 17.72 4.80
N ALA A 82 -36.87 17.31 6.06
CA ALA A 82 -36.23 16.07 6.50
C ALA A 82 -36.86 14.84 5.82
N LEU A 83 -38.19 14.77 5.77
CA LEU A 83 -38.90 13.68 5.10
C LEU A 83 -38.56 13.60 3.61
N LEU A 84 -38.55 14.75 2.92
CA LEU A 84 -38.16 14.84 1.51
C LEU A 84 -36.72 14.39 1.28
N ILE A 85 -35.79 14.78 2.16
CA ILE A 85 -34.37 14.36 2.08
C ILE A 85 -34.25 12.84 2.28
N ILE A 86 -34.92 12.26 3.28
CA ILE A 86 -34.90 10.81 3.53
C ILE A 86 -35.47 10.06 2.33
N LEU A 87 -36.61 10.52 1.80
CA LEU A 87 -37.24 9.91 0.64
C LEU A 87 -36.32 9.98 -0.59
N ALA A 88 -35.72 11.15 -0.84
CA ALA A 88 -34.76 11.32 -1.92
C ALA A 88 -33.54 10.43 -1.75
N ALA A 89 -32.94 10.39 -0.55
CA ALA A 89 -31.79 9.54 -0.26
C ALA A 89 -32.12 8.04 -0.44
N TRP A 90 -33.31 7.60 -0.03
CA TRP A 90 -33.76 6.22 -0.21
C TRP A 90 -33.96 5.86 -1.68
N VAL A 91 -34.61 6.75 -2.46
CA VAL A 91 -34.80 6.58 -3.91
C VAL A 91 -33.46 6.56 -4.64
N ILE A 92 -32.57 7.51 -4.35
CA ILE A 92 -31.22 7.58 -4.94
C ILE A 92 -30.42 6.34 -4.57
N ALA A 93 -30.42 5.92 -3.29
CA ALA A 93 -29.70 4.74 -2.86
C ALA A 93 -30.22 3.46 -3.55
N ALA A 94 -31.54 3.33 -3.72
CA ALA A 94 -32.14 2.21 -4.45
C ALA A 94 -31.78 2.24 -5.94
N TRP A 95 -31.77 3.42 -6.56
CA TRP A 95 -31.42 3.62 -7.95
C TRP A 95 -29.94 3.32 -8.22
N VAL A 96 -29.03 3.93 -7.46
CA VAL A 96 -27.59 3.69 -7.58
C VAL A 96 -27.27 2.22 -7.32
N ARG A 97 -27.85 1.60 -6.29
CA ARG A 97 -27.66 0.16 -6.02
C ARG A 97 -28.09 -0.71 -7.21
N ARG A 98 -29.19 -0.38 -7.89
CA ARG A 98 -29.63 -1.11 -9.09
C ARG A 98 -28.66 -0.92 -10.25
N ILE A 99 -28.13 0.28 -10.44
CA ILE A 99 -27.12 0.56 -11.46
C ILE A 99 -25.84 -0.21 -11.18
N THR A 100 -25.31 -0.10 -9.96
CA THR A 100 -24.09 -0.82 -9.53
C THR A 100 -24.26 -2.32 -9.74
N ARG A 101 -25.39 -2.89 -9.29
CA ARG A 101 -25.66 -4.32 -9.43
C ARG A 101 -25.72 -4.76 -10.88
N THR A 102 -26.49 -4.05 -11.71
CA THR A 102 -26.65 -4.36 -13.14
C THR A 102 -25.33 -4.20 -13.90
N GLY A 103 -24.54 -3.18 -13.57
CA GLY A 103 -23.23 -2.94 -14.18
C GLY A 103 -22.23 -4.05 -13.85
N MET A 104 -22.17 -4.47 -12.58
CA MET A 104 -21.30 -5.56 -12.13
C MET A 104 -21.73 -6.92 -12.68
N ASP A 105 -23.04 -7.18 -12.77
CA ASP A 105 -23.58 -8.41 -13.40
C ASP A 105 -23.21 -8.46 -14.89
N ARG A 106 -23.27 -7.33 -15.60
CA ARG A 106 -22.85 -7.25 -17.02
C ARG A 106 -21.34 -7.47 -17.19
N ALA A 107 -20.55 -7.05 -16.22
CA ALA A 107 -19.10 -7.28 -16.18
C ALA A 107 -18.73 -8.71 -15.72
N ARG A 108 -19.70 -9.59 -15.45
CA ARG A 108 -19.50 -10.96 -14.94
C ARG A 108 -18.69 -11.03 -13.64
N ILE A 109 -18.79 -9.99 -12.81
CA ILE A 109 -18.18 -9.99 -11.47
C ILE A 109 -18.88 -11.03 -10.60
N GLU A 110 -18.14 -11.67 -9.69
CA GLU A 110 -18.67 -12.63 -8.74
C GLU A 110 -19.87 -12.06 -7.94
N PRO A 111 -20.99 -12.81 -7.79
CA PRO A 111 -22.18 -12.35 -7.07
C PRO A 111 -21.91 -11.86 -5.64
N THR A 112 -20.93 -12.43 -4.94
CA THR A 112 -20.54 -12.07 -3.58
C THR A 112 -19.97 -10.65 -3.52
N ILE A 113 -19.01 -10.34 -4.40
CA ILE A 113 -18.38 -9.03 -4.52
C ILE A 113 -19.43 -7.99 -4.94
N ASN A 114 -20.30 -8.35 -5.91
CA ASN A 114 -21.39 -7.48 -6.32
C ASN A 114 -22.31 -7.10 -5.14
N ARG A 115 -22.75 -8.09 -4.36
CA ARG A 115 -23.62 -7.84 -3.20
C ARG A 115 -22.92 -6.96 -2.16
N PHE A 116 -21.63 -7.21 -1.88
CA PHE A 116 -20.85 -6.43 -0.94
C PHE A 116 -20.75 -4.95 -1.37
N VAL A 117 -20.24 -4.69 -2.57
CA VAL A 117 -20.04 -3.31 -3.09
C VAL A 117 -21.38 -2.56 -3.19
N SER A 118 -22.41 -3.22 -3.73
CA SER A 118 -23.75 -2.64 -3.85
C SER A 118 -24.36 -2.26 -2.50
N ASN A 119 -24.07 -3.02 -1.44
CA ASN A 119 -24.53 -2.72 -0.10
C ASN A 119 -23.71 -1.58 0.53
N VAL A 120 -22.39 -1.56 0.38
CA VAL A 120 -21.53 -0.46 0.87
C VAL A 120 -21.97 0.87 0.28
N VAL A 121 -22.21 0.93 -1.04
CA VAL A 121 -22.70 2.15 -1.72
C VAL A 121 -24.06 2.59 -1.18
N ARG A 122 -24.99 1.65 -0.97
CA ARG A 122 -26.31 1.97 -0.39
C ARG A 122 -26.18 2.58 1.01
N TRP A 123 -25.37 1.97 1.88
CA TRP A 123 -25.17 2.45 3.25
C TRP A 123 -24.47 3.81 3.28
N ALA A 124 -23.50 4.04 2.39
CA ALA A 124 -22.85 5.34 2.27
C ALA A 124 -23.84 6.47 1.89
N ILE A 125 -24.73 6.23 0.92
CA ILE A 125 -25.74 7.21 0.50
C ILE A 125 -26.75 7.47 1.63
N LEU A 126 -27.20 6.43 2.34
CA LEU A 126 -28.13 6.57 3.46
C LEU A 126 -27.48 7.32 4.64
N ALA A 127 -26.21 7.06 4.95
CA ALA A 127 -25.46 7.78 5.98
C ALA A 127 -25.33 9.28 5.64
N LEU A 128 -25.04 9.60 4.37
CA LEU A 128 -25.00 11.00 3.91
C LEU A 128 -26.38 11.67 4.04
N GLY A 129 -27.44 10.98 3.61
CA GLY A 129 -28.81 11.46 3.77
C GLY A 129 -29.19 11.73 5.24
N LEU A 130 -28.78 10.83 6.16
CA LEU A 130 -29.00 11.02 7.59
C LEU A 130 -28.32 12.28 8.13
N ILE A 131 -27.08 12.55 7.73
CA ILE A 131 -26.35 13.75 8.16
C ILE A 131 -27.02 15.02 7.65
N LEU A 132 -27.52 15.02 6.40
CA LEU A 132 -28.27 16.14 5.86
C LEU A 132 -29.56 16.42 6.65
N VAL A 133 -30.25 15.37 7.08
CA VAL A 133 -31.45 15.48 7.94
C VAL A 133 -31.10 16.08 9.30
N LEU A 134 -30.03 15.61 9.94
CA LEU A 134 -29.56 16.16 11.21
C LEU A 134 -29.26 17.66 11.10
N GLY A 135 -28.67 18.10 9.99
CA GLY A 135 -28.44 19.51 9.70
C GLY A 135 -29.73 20.34 9.58
N VAL A 136 -30.82 19.77 9.07
CA VAL A 136 -32.13 20.44 9.02
C VAL A 136 -32.71 20.69 10.42
N PHE A 137 -32.40 19.83 11.38
CA PHE A 137 -32.78 19.99 12.79
C PHE A 137 -31.80 20.86 13.59
N GLY A 138 -30.84 21.52 12.93
CA GLY A 138 -29.88 22.41 13.59
C GLY A 138 -28.74 21.70 14.31
N VAL A 139 -28.57 20.38 14.11
CA VAL A 139 -27.40 19.65 14.63
C VAL A 139 -26.15 20.07 13.87
N GLU A 140 -25.06 20.32 14.60
CA GLU A 140 -23.77 20.65 13.99
C GLU A 140 -23.19 19.46 13.21
N THR A 141 -23.33 19.50 11.89
CA THR A 141 -22.86 18.43 10.99
C THR A 141 -21.34 18.41 10.82
N ALA A 142 -20.63 19.45 11.26
CA ALA A 142 -19.18 19.56 11.18
C ALA A 142 -18.46 18.43 11.92
N THR A 143 -18.96 18.03 13.10
CA THR A 143 -18.41 16.92 13.88
C THR A 143 -18.48 15.59 13.12
N PHE A 144 -19.61 15.30 12.45
CA PHE A 144 -19.76 14.13 11.59
C PHE A 144 -18.85 14.19 10.36
N ALA A 145 -18.66 15.37 9.78
CA ALA A 145 -17.74 15.55 8.65
C ALA A 145 -16.30 15.22 9.04
N VAL A 146 -15.85 15.63 10.24
CA VAL A 146 -14.52 15.28 10.77
C VAL A 146 -14.39 13.76 10.94
N VAL A 147 -15.37 13.10 11.55
CA VAL A 147 -15.35 11.65 11.77
C VAL A 147 -15.33 10.89 10.44
N ILE A 148 -16.17 11.29 9.46
CA ILE A 148 -16.17 10.69 8.12
C ILE A 148 -14.86 10.94 7.39
N GLY A 149 -14.32 12.16 7.48
CA GLY A 149 -13.02 12.49 6.89
C GLY A 149 -11.90 11.61 7.45
N ALA A 150 -11.85 11.45 8.78
CA ALA A 150 -10.89 10.58 9.45
C ALA A 150 -11.05 9.10 9.05
N MET A 151 -12.29 8.58 9.03
CA MET A 151 -12.57 7.22 8.56
C MET A 151 -12.19 7.02 7.09
N GLY A 152 -12.51 7.99 6.23
CA GLY A 152 -12.18 7.97 4.82
C GLY A 152 -10.67 7.95 4.58
N LEU A 153 -9.91 8.75 5.33
CA LEU A 153 -8.45 8.73 5.30
C LEU A 153 -7.91 7.37 5.76
N ALA A 154 -8.42 6.83 6.88
CA ALA A 154 -7.99 5.53 7.39
C ALA A 154 -8.24 4.39 6.38
N ILE A 155 -9.42 4.36 5.75
CA ILE A 155 -9.76 3.40 4.69
C ILE A 155 -8.86 3.62 3.46
N GLY A 156 -8.63 4.86 3.07
CA GLY A 156 -7.76 5.21 1.94
C GLY A 156 -6.33 4.73 2.14
N LEU A 157 -5.76 4.98 3.32
CA LEU A 157 -4.42 4.48 3.70
C LEU A 157 -4.37 2.95 3.74
N ALA A 158 -5.42 2.30 4.25
CA ALA A 158 -5.53 0.84 4.25
C ALA A 158 -5.55 0.25 2.81
N LEU A 159 -6.13 0.96 1.85
CA LEU A 159 -6.23 0.54 0.45
C LEU A 159 -5.09 1.08 -0.45
N GLN A 160 -4.18 1.89 0.10
CA GLN A 160 -3.12 2.56 -0.67
C GLN A 160 -2.28 1.58 -1.49
N GLY A 161 -1.91 0.43 -0.92
CA GLY A 161 -1.13 -0.60 -1.61
C GLY A 161 -1.87 -1.21 -2.81
N THR A 162 -3.16 -1.51 -2.66
CA THR A 162 -3.98 -2.09 -3.73
C THR A 162 -4.20 -1.11 -4.87
N LEU A 163 -4.48 0.17 -4.55
CA LEU A 163 -4.60 1.22 -5.57
C LEU A 163 -3.27 1.48 -6.28
N GLY A 164 -2.15 1.44 -5.55
CA GLY A 164 -0.81 1.56 -6.14
C GLY A 164 -0.53 0.46 -7.16
N ASN A 165 -0.89 -0.79 -6.85
CA ASN A 165 -0.78 -1.92 -7.78
C ASN A 165 -1.69 -1.77 -9.01
N ALA A 166 -2.92 -1.29 -8.82
CA ALA A 166 -3.83 -1.02 -9.94
C ALA A 166 -3.28 0.04 -10.90
N ALA A 167 -2.76 1.15 -10.34
CA ALA A 167 -2.14 2.21 -11.12
C ALA A 167 -0.89 1.71 -11.85
N ALA A 168 -0.03 0.94 -11.19
CA ALA A 168 1.14 0.33 -11.80
C ALA A 168 0.76 -0.63 -12.94
N GLY A 169 -0.28 -1.44 -12.77
CA GLY A 169 -0.80 -2.32 -13.83
C GLY A 169 -1.25 -1.52 -15.06
N LEU A 170 -1.99 -0.43 -14.86
CA LEU A 170 -2.37 0.47 -15.94
C LEU A 170 -1.16 1.09 -16.64
N MET A 171 -0.15 1.54 -15.87
CA MET A 171 1.08 2.10 -16.45
C MET A 171 1.86 1.07 -17.27
N LEU A 172 1.96 -0.17 -16.82
CA LEU A 172 2.57 -1.27 -17.58
C LEU A 172 1.84 -1.49 -18.91
N LEU A 173 0.51 -1.39 -18.93
CA LEU A 173 -0.30 -1.54 -20.15
C LEU A 173 -0.18 -0.35 -21.12
N ILE A 174 0.02 0.87 -20.59
CA ILE A 174 0.19 2.09 -21.37
C ILE A 174 1.58 2.14 -21.99
N PHE A 175 2.64 2.02 -21.17
CA PHE A 175 4.02 2.16 -21.64
C PHE A 175 4.57 0.90 -22.28
N ARG A 176 3.99 -0.27 -21.96
CA ARG A 176 4.35 -1.59 -22.53
C ARG A 176 5.86 -1.85 -22.57
N PRO A 177 6.56 -1.80 -21.42
CA PRO A 177 8.00 -2.15 -21.38
C PRO A 177 8.25 -3.62 -21.79
N PHE A 178 7.23 -4.47 -21.68
CA PHE A 178 7.20 -5.84 -22.17
C PHE A 178 5.79 -6.21 -22.62
N LYS A 179 5.69 -7.34 -23.33
CA LYS A 179 4.42 -7.92 -23.79
C LYS A 179 4.22 -9.31 -23.19
N VAL A 180 2.97 -9.77 -23.24
CA VAL A 180 2.66 -11.18 -22.97
C VAL A 180 3.46 -12.05 -23.92
N GLY A 181 4.20 -13.00 -23.36
CA GLY A 181 5.10 -13.88 -24.09
C GLY A 181 6.59 -13.51 -24.01
N ASP A 182 6.93 -12.29 -23.57
CA ASP A 182 8.34 -11.90 -23.41
C ASP A 182 8.94 -12.58 -22.17
N ALA A 183 10.20 -13.00 -22.24
CA ALA A 183 10.98 -13.35 -21.06
C ALA A 183 11.62 -12.09 -20.47
N VAL A 184 11.37 -11.88 -19.19
CA VAL A 184 11.84 -10.69 -18.47
C VAL A 184 12.52 -11.10 -17.16
N ASN A 185 13.35 -10.20 -16.66
CA ASN A 185 13.83 -10.20 -15.30
C ASN A 185 13.36 -8.90 -14.65
N ALA A 186 12.42 -9.01 -13.72
CA ALA A 186 11.80 -7.87 -13.05
C ALA A 186 11.49 -8.21 -11.60
N ALA A 187 11.67 -7.23 -10.69
CA ALA A 187 11.46 -7.41 -9.26
C ALA A 187 12.22 -8.62 -8.66
N GLY A 188 13.39 -8.96 -9.22
CA GLY A 188 14.21 -10.11 -8.80
C GLY A 188 13.68 -11.47 -9.26
N VAL A 189 12.70 -11.49 -10.16
CA VAL A 189 12.09 -12.70 -10.71
C VAL A 189 12.37 -12.78 -12.21
N SER A 190 12.87 -13.92 -12.67
CA SER A 190 13.12 -14.21 -14.08
C SER A 190 12.13 -15.24 -14.63
N GLY A 191 11.45 -14.91 -15.71
CA GLY A 191 10.51 -15.82 -16.36
C GLY A 191 9.77 -15.18 -17.52
N LYS A 192 8.82 -15.93 -18.10
CA LYS A 192 7.99 -15.51 -19.22
C LYS A 192 6.69 -14.89 -18.72
N ILE A 193 6.34 -13.73 -19.26
CA ILE A 193 5.07 -13.07 -18.95
C ILE A 193 3.91 -13.87 -19.57
N VAL A 194 2.97 -14.27 -18.73
CA VAL A 194 1.75 -14.98 -19.15
C VAL A 194 0.60 -14.02 -19.33
N GLU A 195 0.39 -13.14 -18.35
CA GLU A 195 -0.73 -12.21 -18.32
C GLU A 195 -0.42 -11.02 -17.41
N ILE A 196 -0.97 -9.84 -17.74
CA ILE A 196 -0.93 -8.65 -16.91
C ILE A 196 -2.35 -8.40 -16.41
N GLU A 197 -2.62 -8.71 -15.15
CA GLU A 197 -3.89 -8.44 -14.49
C GLU A 197 -3.89 -7.02 -13.87
N LEU A 198 -5.02 -6.61 -13.31
CA LEU A 198 -5.17 -5.28 -12.73
C LEU A 198 -4.17 -5.01 -11.59
N PHE A 199 -3.97 -5.98 -10.68
CA PHE A 199 -3.12 -5.80 -9.49
C PHE A 199 -1.80 -6.59 -9.55
N SER A 200 -1.73 -7.61 -10.39
CA SER A 200 -0.61 -8.55 -10.49
C SER A 200 -0.24 -8.85 -11.93
N THR A 201 1.01 -9.22 -12.16
CA THR A 201 1.47 -9.82 -13.41
C THR A 201 1.82 -11.27 -13.14
N ILE A 202 1.35 -12.15 -14.00
CA ILE A 202 1.60 -13.59 -13.93
C ILE A 202 2.86 -13.90 -14.73
N ILE A 203 3.84 -14.50 -14.06
CA ILE A 203 5.13 -14.87 -14.64
C ILE A 203 5.33 -16.38 -14.44
N ASP A 204 5.55 -17.11 -15.54
CA ASP A 204 5.96 -18.52 -15.48
C ASP A 204 7.49 -18.58 -15.57
N THR A 205 8.11 -19.16 -14.55
CA THR A 205 9.56 -19.37 -14.48
C THR A 205 10.03 -20.45 -15.46
N PHE A 206 11.33 -20.47 -15.79
CA PHE A 206 11.90 -21.47 -16.69
C PHE A 206 11.85 -22.90 -16.13
N ASP A 207 11.67 -23.06 -14.82
CA ASP A 207 11.44 -24.34 -14.15
C ASP A 207 9.95 -24.65 -13.92
N ASN A 208 9.07 -24.01 -14.70
CA ASN A 208 7.63 -24.30 -14.78
C ASN A 208 6.84 -24.03 -13.48
N ARG A 209 7.25 -23.03 -12.70
CA ARG A 209 6.46 -22.50 -11.57
C ARG A 209 5.79 -21.20 -11.96
N ARG A 210 4.53 -21.03 -11.54
CA ARG A 210 3.75 -19.80 -11.74
C ARG A 210 3.89 -18.85 -10.56
N LEU A 211 4.27 -17.61 -10.84
CA LEU A 211 4.45 -16.55 -9.86
C LEU A 211 3.44 -15.43 -10.12
N PHE A 212 2.80 -14.96 -9.06
CA PHE A 212 1.90 -13.80 -9.08
C PHE A 212 2.65 -12.63 -8.44
N VAL A 213 3.13 -11.70 -9.27
CA VAL A 213 3.97 -10.60 -8.80
C VAL A 213 3.13 -9.32 -8.77
N PRO A 214 3.07 -8.58 -7.65
CA PRO A 214 2.36 -7.31 -7.59
C PRO A 214 2.91 -6.32 -8.62
N ASN A 215 2.01 -5.66 -9.36
CA ASN A 215 2.39 -4.75 -10.44
C ASN A 215 3.25 -3.58 -9.93
N GLY A 216 2.99 -3.09 -8.71
CA GLY A 216 3.78 -2.04 -8.08
C GLY A 216 5.25 -2.44 -7.88
N SER A 217 5.51 -3.71 -7.55
CA SER A 217 6.88 -4.21 -7.39
C SER A 217 7.63 -4.28 -8.72
N ILE A 218 6.94 -4.62 -9.81
CA ILE A 218 7.53 -4.65 -11.16
C ILE A 218 7.81 -3.23 -11.64
N PHE A 219 6.82 -2.34 -11.55
CA PHE A 219 6.92 -0.97 -12.05
C PHE A 219 7.91 -0.12 -11.23
N GLY A 220 8.06 -0.39 -9.95
CA GLY A 220 9.00 0.29 -9.06
C GLY A 220 10.45 -0.21 -9.16
N ALA A 221 10.73 -1.24 -9.96
CA ALA A 221 12.06 -1.83 -10.11
C ALA A 221 12.58 -1.71 -11.55
N THR A 222 13.88 -2.01 -11.74
CA THR A 222 14.44 -2.14 -13.09
C THR A 222 13.82 -3.36 -13.80
N ILE A 223 13.37 -3.15 -15.04
CA ILE A 223 12.77 -4.17 -15.89
C ILE A 223 13.76 -4.50 -17.01
N GLU A 224 14.31 -5.72 -16.99
CA GLU A 224 15.15 -6.23 -18.07
C GLU A 224 14.30 -7.11 -18.99
N ASN A 225 14.05 -6.65 -20.23
CA ASN A 225 13.35 -7.44 -21.23
C ASN A 225 14.35 -8.17 -22.13
N VAL A 226 14.52 -9.46 -21.88
CA VAL A 226 15.50 -10.32 -22.57
C VAL A 226 15.08 -10.55 -24.03
N ASN A 227 13.78 -10.48 -24.32
CA ASN A 227 13.21 -10.72 -25.65
C ASN A 227 12.97 -9.46 -26.48
N HIS A 228 13.31 -8.27 -25.98
CA HIS A 228 13.03 -7.01 -26.70
C HIS A 228 13.76 -6.92 -28.03
N HIS A 229 15.04 -7.30 -28.07
CA HIS A 229 15.84 -7.33 -29.28
C HIS A 229 15.81 -8.73 -29.93
N PRO A 230 15.75 -8.81 -31.27
CA PRO A 230 15.74 -10.09 -31.99
C PRO A 230 17.09 -10.82 -31.89
N THR A 231 18.17 -10.09 -31.59
CA THR A 231 19.53 -10.61 -31.50
C THR A 231 20.10 -10.37 -30.11
N ARG A 232 20.97 -11.28 -29.67
CA ARG A 232 21.62 -11.24 -28.37
C ARG A 232 23.05 -11.73 -28.47
N ARG A 233 23.94 -11.15 -27.65
CA ARG A 233 25.34 -11.57 -27.55
C ARG A 233 25.49 -12.69 -26.52
N VAL A 234 26.15 -13.77 -26.94
CA VAL A 234 26.62 -14.87 -26.11
C VAL A 234 28.07 -14.59 -25.75
N ASP A 235 28.37 -14.60 -24.46
CA ASP A 235 29.72 -14.44 -23.93
C ASP A 235 30.14 -15.76 -23.24
N VAL A 236 31.26 -16.34 -23.68
CA VAL A 236 31.90 -17.51 -23.06
C VAL A 236 33.25 -17.09 -22.51
N HIS A 237 33.45 -17.28 -21.21
CA HIS A 237 34.68 -16.94 -20.52
C HIS A 237 35.56 -18.19 -20.38
N VAL A 238 36.85 -18.06 -20.71
CA VAL A 238 37.81 -19.16 -20.60
C VAL A 238 39.17 -18.63 -20.12
N GLY A 239 39.77 -19.31 -19.15
CA GLY A 239 41.12 -19.03 -18.68
C GLY A 239 42.11 -20.02 -19.27
N VAL A 240 43.23 -19.55 -19.81
CA VAL A 240 44.33 -20.40 -20.30
C VAL A 240 45.58 -20.22 -19.45
N SER A 241 46.51 -21.17 -19.50
CA SER A 241 47.78 -21.10 -18.77
C SER A 241 48.57 -19.85 -19.16
N TYR A 242 49.33 -19.29 -18.22
CA TYR A 242 50.28 -18.21 -18.49
C TYR A 242 51.38 -18.59 -19.47
N GLU A 243 51.63 -19.89 -19.64
CA GLU A 243 52.60 -20.42 -20.60
C GLU A 243 52.05 -20.45 -22.04
N ALA A 244 50.73 -20.31 -22.22
CA ALA A 244 50.10 -20.37 -23.53
C ALA A 244 50.43 -19.13 -24.37
N ASP A 245 50.76 -19.34 -25.64
CA ASP A 245 50.99 -18.23 -26.57
C ASP A 245 49.69 -17.44 -26.84
N ILE A 246 49.76 -16.12 -26.69
CA ILE A 246 48.60 -15.22 -26.80
C ILE A 246 48.06 -15.20 -28.24
N ALA A 247 48.94 -15.22 -29.24
CA ALA A 247 48.54 -15.14 -30.64
C ALA A 247 47.89 -16.45 -31.12
N GLN A 248 48.49 -17.59 -30.76
CA GLN A 248 47.96 -18.92 -31.00
C GLN A 248 46.60 -19.09 -30.31
N THR A 249 46.50 -18.74 -29.02
CA THR A 249 45.24 -18.82 -28.27
C THR A 249 44.15 -17.99 -28.94
N ARG A 250 44.44 -16.75 -29.34
CA ARG A 250 43.48 -15.90 -30.04
C ARG A 250 43.00 -16.53 -31.34
N GLN A 251 43.90 -17.12 -32.12
CA GLN A 251 43.57 -17.74 -33.40
C GLN A 251 42.66 -18.96 -33.19
N VAL A 252 43.00 -19.85 -32.25
CA VAL A 252 42.20 -21.04 -31.90
C VAL A 252 40.81 -20.66 -31.42
N LEU A 253 40.70 -19.70 -30.51
CA LEU A 253 39.40 -19.20 -30.02
C LEU A 253 38.58 -18.54 -31.13
N LYS A 254 39.24 -17.83 -32.05
CA LYS A 254 38.60 -17.22 -33.21
C LYS A 254 38.03 -18.30 -34.13
N GLU A 255 38.79 -19.34 -34.45
CA GLU A 255 38.33 -20.47 -35.26
C GLU A 255 37.16 -21.21 -34.61
N ALA A 256 37.23 -21.45 -33.29
CA ALA A 256 36.12 -22.04 -32.53
C ALA A 256 34.85 -21.19 -32.64
N ALA A 257 34.96 -19.88 -32.48
CA ALA A 257 33.83 -18.97 -32.64
C ALA A 257 33.29 -18.93 -34.08
N HIS A 258 34.17 -19.01 -35.09
CA HIS A 258 33.77 -19.06 -36.49
C HIS A 258 33.11 -20.39 -36.90
N SER A 259 33.34 -21.48 -36.15
CA SER A 259 32.73 -22.79 -36.41
C SER A 259 31.24 -22.87 -36.03
N ILE A 260 30.71 -21.86 -35.32
CA ILE A 260 29.29 -21.80 -34.97
C ILE A 260 28.49 -21.32 -36.18
N GLU A 261 27.64 -22.17 -36.72
CA GLU A 261 26.81 -21.88 -37.90
C GLU A 261 25.70 -20.87 -37.60
N GLU A 262 25.15 -20.90 -36.39
CA GLU A 262 24.03 -20.07 -35.95
C GLU A 262 24.44 -18.64 -35.57
N LYS A 263 25.74 -18.32 -35.68
CA LYS A 263 26.24 -16.97 -35.42
C LYS A 263 25.81 -15.99 -36.50
N LEU A 264 25.67 -14.73 -36.10
CA LEU A 264 25.56 -13.62 -37.03
C LEU A 264 26.96 -13.24 -37.54
N GLU A 265 27.05 -12.94 -38.83
CA GLU A 265 28.30 -12.44 -39.43
C GLU A 265 28.54 -10.96 -39.11
N ASP A 266 27.48 -10.19 -38.88
CA ASP A 266 27.53 -8.81 -38.42
C ASP A 266 26.61 -8.61 -37.19
N PRO A 267 27.14 -8.29 -36.00
CA PRO A 267 28.57 -8.09 -35.71
C PRO A 267 29.37 -9.39 -35.69
N ALA A 268 30.59 -9.34 -36.25
CA ALA A 268 31.50 -10.47 -36.28
C ALA A 268 31.91 -10.93 -34.87
N PRO A 269 32.28 -12.22 -34.68
CA PRO A 269 32.79 -12.72 -33.42
C PRO A 269 33.99 -11.91 -32.91
N ALA A 270 34.00 -11.62 -31.60
CA ALA A 270 35.07 -10.88 -30.97
C ALA A 270 35.76 -11.75 -29.90
N ILE A 271 37.08 -11.83 -29.98
CA ILE A 271 37.93 -12.52 -29.01
C ILE A 271 38.67 -11.47 -28.21
N VAL A 272 38.30 -11.32 -26.94
CA VAL A 272 38.82 -10.28 -26.05
C VAL A 272 39.71 -10.93 -25.01
N LEU A 273 40.94 -10.46 -24.89
CA LEU A 273 41.78 -10.73 -23.72
C LEU A 273 41.28 -9.80 -22.61
N ASN A 274 40.65 -10.35 -21.58
CA ASN A 274 40.01 -9.56 -20.53
C ASN A 274 41.02 -9.15 -19.46
N GLU A 275 41.74 -10.13 -18.91
CA GLU A 275 42.43 -9.98 -17.63
C GLU A 275 43.56 -11.00 -17.50
N LEU A 276 44.61 -10.63 -16.77
CA LEU A 276 45.64 -11.55 -16.25
C LEU A 276 45.29 -11.84 -14.79
N ALA A 277 44.72 -13.02 -14.51
CA ALA A 277 44.17 -13.41 -13.21
C ALA A 277 45.18 -14.20 -12.36
N ASP A 278 44.80 -14.62 -11.15
CA ASP A 278 45.71 -15.25 -10.19
C ASP A 278 46.40 -16.54 -10.70
N SER A 279 45.74 -17.31 -11.58
CA SER A 279 46.29 -18.57 -12.10
C SER A 279 46.04 -18.78 -13.60
N SER A 280 45.46 -17.79 -14.29
CA SER A 280 45.11 -17.90 -15.71
C SER A 280 45.12 -16.57 -16.43
N VAL A 281 45.29 -16.63 -17.75
CA VAL A 281 45.05 -15.53 -18.68
C VAL A 281 43.61 -15.63 -19.18
N ASN A 282 42.75 -14.70 -18.78
CA ASN A 282 41.29 -14.77 -18.99
C ASN A 282 40.89 -14.14 -20.32
N TRP A 283 40.19 -14.93 -21.14
CA TRP A 283 39.62 -14.53 -22.42
C TRP A 283 38.10 -14.56 -22.40
N THR A 284 37.47 -13.72 -23.22
CA THR A 284 36.05 -13.80 -23.54
C THR A 284 35.86 -13.98 -25.03
N VAL A 285 35.15 -15.04 -25.39
CA VAL A 285 34.68 -15.31 -26.74
C VAL A 285 33.25 -14.79 -26.86
N ARG A 286 33.04 -13.81 -27.76
CA ARG A 286 31.75 -13.15 -27.94
C ARG A 286 31.18 -13.46 -29.32
N VAL A 287 29.95 -13.95 -29.35
CA VAL A 287 29.24 -14.29 -30.59
C VAL A 287 27.83 -13.70 -30.54
N TRP A 288 27.37 -13.05 -31.61
CA TRP A 288 25.99 -12.59 -31.71
C TRP A 288 25.13 -13.66 -32.38
N VAL A 289 23.92 -13.85 -31.87
CA VAL A 289 22.95 -14.86 -32.35
C VAL A 289 21.54 -14.31 -32.30
N ASN A 290 20.57 -15.02 -32.89
CA ASN A 290 19.16 -14.73 -32.61
C ASN A 290 18.85 -15.07 -31.14
N THR A 291 17.96 -14.30 -30.53
CA THR A 291 17.59 -14.48 -29.11
C THR A 291 17.02 -15.88 -28.82
N SER A 292 16.37 -16.52 -29.80
CA SER A 292 15.88 -17.91 -29.71
C SER A 292 17.00 -18.94 -29.54
N ASP A 293 18.16 -18.68 -30.14
CA ASP A 293 19.27 -19.64 -30.26
C ASP A 293 20.31 -19.44 -29.14
N PHE A 294 20.08 -18.46 -28.27
CA PHE A 294 21.01 -18.06 -27.21
C PHE A 294 21.50 -19.22 -26.35
N TRP A 295 20.58 -20.04 -25.80
CA TRP A 295 20.96 -21.13 -24.90
C TRP A 295 21.67 -22.28 -25.63
N PRO A 296 21.14 -22.81 -26.75
CA PRO A 296 21.84 -23.83 -27.53
C PRO A 296 23.23 -23.39 -28.00
N VAL A 297 23.36 -22.14 -28.50
CA VAL A 297 24.66 -21.66 -28.98
C VAL A 297 25.63 -21.43 -27.85
N ARG A 298 25.20 -20.95 -26.68
CA ARG A 298 26.09 -20.83 -25.52
C ARG A 298 26.70 -22.16 -25.11
N ASP A 299 25.88 -23.22 -25.09
CA ASP A 299 26.34 -24.57 -24.76
C ASP A 299 27.33 -25.09 -25.83
N LYS A 300 26.93 -25.04 -27.11
CA LYS A 300 27.75 -25.44 -28.26
C LYS A 300 29.07 -24.68 -28.33
N LEU A 301 29.06 -23.36 -28.12
CA LEU A 301 30.26 -22.52 -28.13
C LEU A 301 31.19 -22.87 -26.97
N THR A 302 30.66 -23.13 -25.78
CA THR A 302 31.47 -23.55 -24.61
C THR A 302 32.18 -24.86 -24.89
N GLU A 303 31.47 -25.85 -25.43
CA GLU A 303 32.04 -27.13 -25.84
C GLU A 303 33.12 -26.97 -26.92
N ARG A 304 32.83 -26.18 -27.96
CA ARG A 304 33.76 -25.92 -29.07
C ARG A 304 35.02 -25.20 -28.63
N VAL A 305 34.90 -24.19 -27.75
CA VAL A 305 36.04 -23.48 -27.17
C VAL A 305 36.94 -24.46 -26.42
N LYS A 306 36.35 -25.31 -25.57
CA LYS A 306 37.12 -26.31 -24.82
C LYS A 306 37.83 -27.28 -25.77
N ASN A 307 37.11 -27.89 -26.72
CA ASN A 307 37.69 -28.89 -27.61
C ASN A 307 38.80 -28.30 -28.50
N ALA A 308 38.63 -27.06 -29.00
CA ALA A 308 39.64 -26.39 -29.80
C ALA A 308 40.93 -26.08 -29.02
N LEU A 309 40.80 -25.70 -27.74
CA LEU A 309 41.97 -25.50 -26.87
C LEU A 309 42.71 -26.81 -26.61
N ASP A 310 41.98 -27.90 -26.33
CA ASP A 310 42.57 -29.22 -26.12
C ASP A 310 43.32 -29.73 -27.36
N GLU A 311 42.72 -29.60 -28.55
CA GLU A 311 43.32 -29.98 -29.83
C GLU A 311 44.59 -29.18 -30.15
N ALA A 312 44.64 -27.91 -29.74
CA ALA A 312 45.80 -27.04 -29.89
C ALA A 312 46.87 -27.24 -28.80
N GLY A 313 46.61 -28.12 -27.81
CA GLY A 313 47.50 -28.34 -26.67
C GLY A 313 47.57 -27.17 -25.69
N ILE A 314 46.58 -26.27 -25.70
CA ILE A 314 46.53 -25.12 -24.81
C ILE A 314 45.86 -25.53 -23.50
N SER A 315 46.64 -25.55 -22.42
CA SER A 315 46.16 -25.97 -21.11
C SER A 315 45.22 -24.96 -20.46
N ILE A 316 44.10 -25.45 -19.92
CA ILE A 316 43.23 -24.74 -18.98
C ILE A 316 43.75 -25.07 -17.56
N PRO A 317 44.36 -24.10 -16.85
CA PRO A 317 45.08 -24.38 -15.63
C PRO A 317 44.13 -24.65 -14.47
N TYR A 318 44.50 -25.57 -13.59
CA TYR A 318 43.96 -25.62 -12.23
C TYR A 318 44.50 -24.44 -11.41
N PRO A 319 43.86 -24.10 -10.26
CA PRO A 319 44.41 -23.12 -9.33
C PRO A 319 45.87 -23.42 -8.99
N GLN A 320 46.77 -22.45 -9.22
CA GLN A 320 48.20 -22.58 -8.97
C GLN A 320 48.55 -22.01 -7.59
N MET A 321 49.52 -22.62 -6.92
CA MET A 321 50.00 -22.14 -5.62
C MET A 321 51.49 -22.41 -5.48
N ASP A 322 52.25 -21.35 -5.29
CA ASP A 322 53.68 -21.44 -5.00
C ASP A 322 53.91 -21.70 -3.50
N VAL A 323 54.42 -22.89 -3.17
CA VAL A 323 54.71 -23.29 -1.79
C VAL A 323 56.22 -23.19 -1.52
N HIS A 324 56.58 -22.24 -0.64
CA HIS A 324 57.96 -22.10 -0.15
C HIS A 324 58.16 -22.89 1.14
N LEU A 325 58.68 -24.12 1.04
CA LEU A 325 58.97 -24.96 2.21
C LEU A 325 60.25 -24.50 2.92
N LYS A 326 60.13 -24.10 4.18
CA LYS A 326 61.28 -23.75 5.04
C LYS A 326 61.60 -24.91 6.00
N GLY A 327 62.66 -25.68 5.70
CA GLY A 327 63.20 -26.75 6.56
C GLY A 327 64.08 -27.76 5.82
N LYS A 328 65.06 -28.38 6.48
CA LYS A 328 65.85 -29.49 5.90
C LYS A 328 64.96 -30.72 5.78
N VAL A 329 64.72 -31.19 4.55
CA VAL A 329 64.15 -32.52 4.28
C VAL A 329 65.25 -33.53 4.61
N THR A 330 65.29 -34.00 5.85
CA THR A 330 66.08 -35.19 6.22
C THR A 330 65.37 -36.41 5.65
N GLY A 331 66.01 -37.03 4.65
CA GLY A 331 65.60 -38.31 4.05
C GLY A 331 65.92 -39.51 4.92
#